data_AF-A0A2I7SHJ2-F1
#
_entry.id   AF-A0A2I7SHJ2-F1
#
_cell.length_a   1.000
_cell.length_b   1.000
_cell.length_c   1.000
_cell.angle_alpha   90.00
_cell.angle_beta   90.00
_cell.angle_gamma   90.00
#
_symmetry.space_group_name_H-M   'P 1'
#
loop_
_entity.id
_entity.type
_entity.pdbx_description
1 polymer ?
#
loop_
_entity_poly.entity_id
_entity_poly.type
_entity_poly.pdbx_seq_one_letter_code
_entity_poly.pdbx_strand_id
1 'polypeptide(L)'
;MKTSIFIFLFTISFMGFAQNNHIVKTEDGRRVLLKADFTWEYIDAKAPEQNAIEAAVAKTENTEGCQIAADFEEPKLNSKIQNQLKKGRATIDHVKEKVASDYECQASEVILLWVKEQKSKAVYMFCAKGTKVKYKRVGNSIIETGKFF
;
A
#
# COMPACT_ATOMS: atom_id res chain seq x y z
N MET A 1 -5.34 -52.69 16.28
CA MET A 1 -5.50 -51.22 16.38
C MET A 1 -4.39 -50.53 17.17
N LYS A 2 -3.92 -51.07 18.31
CA LYS A 2 -2.83 -50.44 19.10
C LYS A 2 -1.49 -50.33 18.36
N THR A 3 -1.09 -51.38 17.62
CA THR A 3 0.14 -51.40 16.80
C THR A 3 0.11 -50.41 15.65
N SER A 4 -1.04 -50.21 15.00
CA SER A 4 -1.21 -49.22 13.93
C SER A 4 -1.02 -47.78 14.41
N ILE A 5 -1.45 -47.48 15.65
CA ILE A 5 -1.27 -46.17 16.28
C ILE A 5 0.22 -45.90 16.54
N PHE A 6 0.96 -46.89 17.03
CA PHE A 6 2.40 -46.75 17.24
C PHE A 6 3.17 -46.54 15.92
N ILE A 7 2.79 -47.24 14.85
CA ILE A 7 3.41 -47.06 13.53
C ILE A 7 3.13 -45.65 13.00
N PHE A 8 1.90 -45.16 13.14
CA PHE A 8 1.52 -43.81 12.71
C PHE A 8 2.26 -42.71 13.48
N LEU A 9 2.42 -42.88 14.79
CA LEU A 9 3.23 -41.96 15.61
C LEU A 9 4.71 -41.97 15.20
N PHE A 10 5.24 -43.15 14.84
CA PHE A 10 6.61 -43.29 14.40
C PHE A 10 6.84 -42.61 13.04
N THR A 11 5.91 -42.73 12.07
CA THR A 11 6.05 -42.10 10.75
C THR A 11 5.93 -40.57 10.78
N ILE A 12 5.11 -40.01 11.66
CA ILE A 12 5.01 -38.55 11.84
C ILE A 12 6.34 -37.95 12.32
N SER A 13 7.09 -38.67 13.16
CA SER A 13 8.39 -38.21 13.67
C SER A 13 9.42 -37.98 12.56
N PHE A 14 9.40 -38.79 11.49
CA PHE A 14 10.35 -38.65 10.36
C PHE A 14 10.05 -37.45 9.45
N MET A 15 8.82 -36.96 9.41
CA MET A 15 8.45 -35.80 8.59
C MET A 15 9.14 -34.50 9.07
N GLY A 16 9.54 -34.42 10.34
CA GLY A 16 10.22 -33.26 10.92
C GLY A 16 11.66 -33.06 10.43
N PHE A 17 12.31 -34.12 9.93
CA PHE A 17 13.70 -34.06 9.46
C PHE A 17 13.84 -33.74 7.95
N ALA A 18 12.72 -33.56 7.23
CA ALA A 18 12.73 -33.32 5.78
C ALA A 18 12.95 -31.85 5.37
N GLN A 19 13.10 -30.93 6.33
CA GLN A 19 13.39 -29.52 6.04
C GLN A 19 14.92 -29.32 5.86
N ASN A 20 15.41 -29.48 4.64
CA ASN A 20 16.83 -29.29 4.26
C ASN A 20 17.20 -27.81 4.17
N ASN A 21 17.10 -27.09 5.30
CA ASN A 21 17.61 -25.72 5.39
C ASN A 21 19.02 -25.76 5.99
N HIS A 22 20.01 -25.28 5.24
CA HIS A 22 21.41 -25.27 5.68
C HIS A 22 21.85 -23.85 6.02
N ILE A 23 22.51 -23.69 7.16
CA ILE A 23 23.15 -22.43 7.53
C ILE A 23 24.61 -22.51 7.08
N VAL A 24 24.97 -21.68 6.10
CA VAL A 24 26.33 -21.59 5.56
C VAL A 24 26.93 -20.24 5.95
N LYS A 25 28.25 -20.20 6.14
CA LYS A 25 28.99 -18.95 6.37
C LYS A 25 29.64 -18.51 5.05
N THR A 26 29.40 -17.27 4.65
CA THR A 26 30.09 -16.65 3.51
C THR A 26 31.51 -16.28 3.92
N GLU A 27 32.42 -16.06 2.94
CA GLU A 27 33.79 -15.59 3.21
C GLU A 27 33.83 -14.29 4.04
N ASP A 28 32.80 -13.45 3.90
CA ASP A 28 32.59 -12.22 4.68
C ASP A 28 32.20 -12.46 6.15
N GLY A 29 32.17 -13.70 6.62
CA GLY A 29 31.82 -14.08 7.99
C GLY A 29 30.32 -14.00 8.33
N ARG A 30 29.46 -13.62 7.36
CA ARG A 30 28.00 -13.52 7.52
C ARG A 30 27.33 -14.88 7.41
N ARG A 31 26.28 -15.11 8.20
CA ARG A 31 25.49 -16.35 8.14
C ARG A 31 24.33 -16.21 7.17
N VAL A 32 24.19 -17.22 6.32
CA VAL A 32 23.19 -17.28 5.26
C VAL A 32 22.40 -18.57 5.40
N LEU A 33 21.08 -18.46 5.34
CA LEU A 33 20.16 -19.60 5.26
C LEU A 33 19.98 -19.98 3.79
N LEU A 34 20.43 -21.16 3.41
CA LEU A 34 20.12 -21.77 2.12
C LEU A 34 18.82 -22.56 2.27
N LYS A 35 17.80 -22.14 1.53
CA LYS A 35 16.47 -22.77 1.50
C LYS A 35 16.44 -23.92 0.49
N ALA A 36 15.46 -24.81 0.63
CA ALA A 36 15.25 -25.95 -0.26
C ALA A 36 14.94 -25.56 -1.73
N ASP A 37 14.60 -24.31 -2.00
CA ASP A 37 14.40 -23.74 -3.34
C ASP A 37 15.69 -23.17 -3.96
N PHE A 38 16.85 -23.47 -3.37
CA PHE A 38 18.18 -22.96 -3.74
C PHE A 38 18.31 -21.42 -3.65
N THR A 39 17.38 -20.75 -2.96
CA THR A 39 17.52 -19.33 -2.64
C THR A 39 18.25 -19.16 -1.30
N TRP A 40 18.92 -18.02 -1.14
CA TRP A 40 19.65 -17.69 0.07
C TRP A 40 19.13 -16.42 0.75
N GLU A 41 19.04 -16.45 2.08
CA GLU A 41 18.64 -15.31 2.89
C GLU A 41 19.66 -15.02 3.99
N TYR A 42 20.02 -13.75 4.16
CA TYR A 42 20.90 -13.32 5.24
C TYR A 42 20.15 -13.34 6.56
N ILE A 43 20.61 -14.14 7.51
CA ILE A 43 19.98 -14.28 8.84
C ILE A 43 20.32 -13.07 9.72
N ASP A 44 21.50 -12.49 9.51
CA ASP A 44 22.04 -11.39 10.32
C ASP A 44 21.80 -10.01 9.68
N ALA A 45 21.07 -9.92 8.57
CA ALA A 45 20.65 -8.63 8.02
C ALA A 45 19.59 -8.06 8.97
N LYS A 46 20.02 -7.18 9.89
CA LYS A 46 19.12 -6.32 10.66
C LYS A 46 18.08 -5.78 9.68
N ALA A 47 16.82 -6.18 9.85
CA ALA A 47 15.73 -5.70 9.02
C ALA A 47 15.87 -4.17 8.91
N PRO A 48 15.77 -3.56 7.71
CA PRO A 48 15.74 -2.12 7.63
C PRO A 48 14.60 -1.68 8.55
N GLU A 49 14.95 -0.94 9.60
CA GLU A 49 14.01 -0.49 10.61
C GLU A 49 12.85 0.20 9.87
N GLN A 50 11.68 -0.45 9.88
CA GLN A 50 10.45 0.09 9.26
C GLN A 50 10.11 1.47 9.83
N ASN A 51 10.62 1.77 11.03
CA ASN A 51 10.59 3.06 11.69
C ASN A 51 11.30 4.19 10.92
N ALA A 52 12.29 3.92 10.06
CA ALA A 52 12.98 4.97 9.31
C ALA A 52 12.20 5.42 8.05
N ILE A 53 11.46 4.50 7.43
CA ILE A 53 10.60 4.82 6.28
C ILE A 53 9.28 5.43 6.77
N GLU A 54 8.73 4.94 7.88
CA GLU A 54 7.56 5.56 8.53
C GLU A 54 7.90 6.92 9.14
N ALA A 55 9.10 7.13 9.69
CA ALA A 55 9.52 8.46 10.17
C ALA A 55 9.91 9.43 9.04
N ALA A 56 10.32 8.95 7.86
CA ALA A 56 10.53 9.80 6.69
C ALA A 56 9.19 10.23 6.04
N VAL A 57 8.17 9.37 6.08
CA VAL A 57 6.81 9.69 5.59
C VAL A 57 6.02 10.52 6.61
N ALA A 58 6.21 10.30 7.92
CA ALA A 58 5.53 11.07 8.97
C ALA A 58 6.10 12.48 9.19
N LYS A 59 7.32 12.78 8.72
CA LYS A 59 7.93 14.13 8.85
C LYS A 59 7.48 15.15 7.80
N THR A 60 6.50 14.82 6.97
CA THR A 60 5.80 15.80 6.11
C THR A 60 4.32 16.00 6.50
N GLU A 61 3.95 15.61 7.71
CA GLU A 61 2.75 16.11 8.39
C GLU A 61 3.20 17.19 9.36
N ASN A 62 3.22 18.45 8.91
CA ASN A 62 3.08 19.70 9.70
C ASN A 62 3.54 20.91 8.88
N THR A 63 2.90 21.12 7.73
CA THR A 63 2.72 22.47 7.19
C THR A 63 1.24 22.64 6.91
N GLU A 64 0.59 23.34 7.84
CA GLU A 64 -0.77 23.87 7.71
C GLU A 64 -0.78 24.77 6.47
N GLY A 65 -1.25 24.22 5.36
CA GLY A 65 -1.23 24.91 4.08
C GLY A 65 -0.71 24.02 2.97
N CYS A 66 -1.57 23.80 1.99
CA CYS A 66 -1.21 23.22 0.72
C CYS A 66 -0.41 24.25 -0.10
N GLN A 67 0.88 24.39 0.23
CA GLN A 67 1.83 25.19 -0.55
C GLN A 67 2.28 24.33 -1.73
N ILE A 68 1.53 24.43 -2.83
CA ILE A 68 1.88 23.75 -4.08
C ILE A 68 2.94 24.60 -4.77
N ALA A 69 4.09 23.99 -5.06
CA ALA A 69 5.12 24.62 -5.90
C ALA A 69 4.53 24.91 -7.29
N ALA A 70 4.86 26.07 -7.87
CA ALA A 70 4.29 26.53 -9.14
C ALA A 70 4.50 25.55 -10.32
N ASP A 71 5.47 24.64 -10.20
CA ASP A 71 5.81 23.63 -11.21
C ASP A 71 5.22 22.24 -10.94
N PHE A 72 4.17 22.13 -10.12
CA PHE A 72 3.53 20.84 -9.83
C PHE A 72 2.70 20.33 -11.01
N GLU A 73 3.16 19.26 -11.66
CA GLU A 73 2.37 18.51 -12.65
C GLU A 73 1.42 17.51 -11.97
N GLU A 74 0.12 17.59 -12.26
CA GLU A 74 -0.85 16.62 -11.76
C GLU A 74 -0.52 15.19 -12.24
N PRO A 75 -0.58 14.17 -11.36
CA PRO A 75 -0.25 12.81 -11.73
C PRO A 75 -1.23 12.27 -12.77
N LYS A 76 -0.70 11.72 -13.88
CA LYS A 76 -1.51 11.16 -14.97
C LYS A 76 -2.25 9.90 -14.51
N LEU A 77 -3.59 9.92 -14.58
CA LEU A 77 -4.42 8.76 -14.27
C LEU A 77 -4.47 7.73 -15.41
N ASN A 78 -4.78 6.48 -15.07
CA ASN A 78 -4.89 5.41 -16.05
C ASN A 78 -6.21 5.54 -16.85
N SER A 79 -6.09 5.87 -18.13
CA SER A 79 -7.23 6.07 -19.04
C SER A 79 -8.16 4.85 -19.14
N LYS A 80 -7.63 3.62 -19.02
CA LYS A 80 -8.45 2.39 -19.06
C LYS A 80 -9.38 2.29 -17.86
N ILE A 81 -8.89 2.64 -16.67
CA ILE A 81 -9.70 2.59 -15.45
C ILE A 81 -10.73 3.71 -15.48
N GLN A 82 -10.34 4.94 -15.83
CA GLN A 82 -11.26 6.07 -15.95
C GLN A 82 -12.39 5.80 -16.96
N ASN A 83 -12.09 5.20 -18.11
CA ASN A 83 -13.13 4.83 -19.10
C ASN A 83 -14.15 3.82 -18.57
N GLN A 84 -13.75 2.91 -17.68
CA GLN A 84 -14.68 1.97 -17.04
C GLN A 84 -15.55 2.68 -15.99
N LEU A 85 -15.00 3.67 -15.29
CA LEU A 85 -15.70 4.43 -14.25
C LEU A 85 -16.71 5.44 -14.82
N LYS A 86 -16.62 5.80 -16.11
CA LYS A 86 -17.62 6.64 -16.81
C LYS A 86 -19.04 6.11 -16.66
N LYS A 87 -19.23 4.78 -16.65
CA LYS A 87 -20.56 4.17 -16.49
C LYS A 87 -21.16 4.37 -15.10
N GLY A 88 -20.32 4.57 -14.08
CA GLY A 88 -20.73 4.65 -12.67
C GLY A 88 -20.73 6.05 -12.07
N ARG A 89 -20.51 7.11 -12.87
CA ARG A 89 -20.34 8.50 -12.41
C ARG A 89 -19.27 8.63 -11.30
N ALA A 90 -18.20 7.85 -11.42
CA ALA A 90 -17.13 7.78 -10.41
C ALA A 90 -15.75 8.10 -11.00
N THR A 91 -15.72 8.83 -12.11
CA THR A 91 -14.50 9.37 -12.72
C THR A 91 -13.86 10.42 -11.82
N ILE A 92 -12.59 10.75 -12.11
CA ILE A 92 -11.86 11.78 -11.38
C ILE A 92 -12.58 13.14 -11.40
N ASP A 93 -13.24 13.49 -12.52
CA ASP A 93 -13.99 14.73 -12.65
C ASP A 93 -15.12 14.81 -11.62
N HIS A 94 -15.89 13.73 -11.45
CA HIS A 94 -16.94 13.65 -10.44
C HIS A 94 -16.40 13.66 -9.01
N VAL A 95 -15.19 13.12 -8.79
CA VAL A 95 -14.52 13.22 -7.49
C VAL A 95 -14.12 14.68 -7.23
N LYS A 96 -13.54 15.39 -8.21
CA LYS A 96 -13.19 16.81 -8.09
C LYS A 96 -14.44 17.67 -7.87
N GLU A 97 -15.55 17.41 -8.55
CA GLU A 97 -16.84 18.09 -8.34
C GLU A 97 -17.37 17.91 -6.91
N LYS A 98 -17.28 16.70 -6.37
CA LYS A 98 -17.69 16.42 -4.99
C LYS A 98 -16.81 17.16 -3.99
N VAL A 99 -15.49 17.09 -4.15
CA VAL A 99 -14.53 17.81 -3.29
C VAL A 99 -14.78 19.31 -3.36
N ALA A 100 -15.01 19.83 -4.57
CA ALA A 100 -15.32 21.25 -4.80
C ALA A 100 -16.61 21.68 -4.08
N SER A 101 -17.63 20.83 -4.10
CA SER A 101 -18.89 21.07 -3.38
C SER A 101 -18.69 21.04 -1.87
N ASP A 102 -17.92 20.07 -1.34
CA ASP A 102 -17.68 19.91 0.09
C ASP A 102 -16.86 21.06 0.69
N TYR A 103 -16.00 21.71 -0.11
CA TYR A 103 -15.12 22.81 0.30
C TYR A 103 -15.53 24.18 -0.27
N GLU A 104 -16.69 24.27 -0.93
CA GLU A 104 -17.23 25.48 -1.57
C GLU A 104 -16.22 26.18 -2.51
N CYS A 105 -15.42 25.42 -3.25
CA CYS A 105 -14.46 25.94 -4.24
C CYS A 105 -14.86 25.58 -5.67
N GLN A 106 -14.19 26.16 -6.65
CA GLN A 106 -14.36 25.72 -8.04
C GLN A 106 -13.58 24.42 -8.27
N ALA A 107 -14.08 23.56 -9.16
CA ALA A 107 -13.40 22.30 -9.51
C ALA A 107 -12.00 22.51 -10.11
N SER A 108 -11.72 23.69 -10.66
CA SER A 108 -10.42 24.14 -11.17
C SER A 108 -9.39 24.42 -10.08
N GLU A 109 -9.84 24.76 -8.87
CA GLU A 109 -8.97 25.06 -7.72
C GLU A 109 -8.58 23.79 -6.94
N VAL A 110 -9.19 22.65 -7.28
CA VAL A 110 -8.93 21.36 -6.64
C VAL A 110 -7.77 20.66 -7.35
N ILE A 111 -6.61 20.66 -6.68
CA ILE A 111 -5.38 20.07 -7.22
C ILE A 111 -5.21 18.65 -6.68
N LEU A 112 -4.98 17.70 -7.58
CA LEU A 112 -4.71 16.31 -7.22
C LEU A 112 -3.24 16.13 -6.85
N LEU A 113 -2.93 15.94 -5.57
CA LEU A 113 -1.56 15.75 -5.10
C LEU A 113 -1.05 14.33 -5.35
N TRP A 114 -1.90 13.34 -5.08
CA TRP A 114 -1.52 11.94 -5.17
C TRP A 114 -2.72 11.05 -5.43
N VAL A 115 -2.48 9.99 -6.19
CA VAL A 115 -3.50 9.01 -6.56
C VAL A 115 -2.96 7.60 -6.44
N LYS A 116 -3.76 6.73 -5.84
CA LYS A 116 -3.60 5.28 -5.92
C LYS A 116 -4.92 4.68 -6.36
N GLU A 117 -4.98 4.35 -7.64
CA GLU A 117 -6.20 3.88 -8.29
C GLU A 117 -6.15 2.37 -8.56
N GLN A 118 -7.21 1.67 -8.17
CA GLN A 118 -7.54 0.31 -8.58
C GLN A 118 -8.98 0.29 -9.13
N LYS A 119 -9.34 -0.76 -9.87
CA LYS A 119 -10.67 -0.88 -10.48
C LYS A 119 -11.81 -0.76 -9.45
N SER A 120 -11.72 -1.49 -8.35
CA SER A 120 -12.75 -1.53 -7.29
C SER A 120 -12.60 -0.44 -6.23
N LYS A 121 -11.39 0.09 -6.02
CA LYS A 121 -11.11 1.08 -4.97
C LYS A 121 -10.07 2.10 -5.43
N ALA A 122 -10.20 3.34 -5.01
CA ALA A 122 -9.17 4.34 -5.22
C ALA A 122 -9.00 5.21 -3.98
N VAL A 123 -7.79 5.73 -3.77
CA VAL A 123 -7.49 6.72 -2.75
C VAL A 123 -6.90 7.92 -3.46
N TYR A 124 -7.46 9.09 -3.18
CA TYR A 124 -7.08 10.36 -3.74
C TYR A 124 -6.69 11.29 -2.59
N MET A 125 -5.59 12.02 -2.77
CA MET A 125 -5.23 13.14 -1.91
C MET A 125 -5.36 14.41 -2.74
N PHE A 126 -6.27 15.27 -2.33
CA PHE A 126 -6.51 16.56 -2.97
C PHE A 126 -6.05 17.70 -2.08
N CYS A 127 -5.90 18.82 -2.72
CA CYS A 127 -5.70 20.12 -2.13
C CYS A 127 -6.89 20.99 -2.49
N ALA A 128 -7.63 21.46 -1.50
CA ALA A 128 -8.77 22.35 -1.70
C ALA A 128 -8.67 23.51 -0.70
N LYS A 129 -8.68 24.77 -1.20
CA LYS A 129 -8.59 26.00 -0.39
C LYS A 129 -7.47 25.97 0.68
N GLY A 130 -6.29 25.45 0.32
CA GLY A 130 -5.17 25.36 1.25
C GLY A 130 -5.22 24.17 2.22
N THR A 131 -6.31 23.39 2.24
CA THR A 131 -6.47 22.20 3.07
C THR A 131 -6.14 20.94 2.28
N LYS A 132 -5.35 20.04 2.89
CA LYS A 132 -5.09 18.70 2.33
C LYS A 132 -6.21 17.76 2.75
N VAL A 133 -6.87 17.16 1.77
CA VAL A 133 -8.09 16.37 1.99
C VAL A 133 -7.95 15.01 1.33
N LYS A 134 -8.41 13.96 2.01
CA LYS A 134 -8.22 12.58 1.56
C LYS A 134 -9.55 11.95 1.24
N TYR A 135 -9.75 11.54 -0.02
CA TYR A 135 -10.97 10.92 -0.49
C TYR A 135 -10.71 9.47 -0.90
N LYS A 136 -11.68 8.61 -0.64
CA LYS A 136 -11.67 7.19 -1.00
C LYS A 136 -12.87 6.88 -1.87
N ARG A 137 -12.62 6.21 -2.99
CA ARG A 137 -13.65 5.60 -3.82
C ARG A 137 -13.76 4.12 -3.50
N VAL A 138 -14.98 3.63 -3.27
CA VAL A 138 -15.30 2.21 -3.13
C VAL A 138 -16.44 1.89 -4.10
N GLY A 139 -16.13 1.15 -5.16
CA GLY A 139 -17.05 0.99 -6.29
C GLY A 139 -17.36 2.35 -6.95
N ASN A 140 -18.62 2.78 -6.84
CA ASN A 140 -19.12 4.06 -7.34
C ASN A 140 -19.29 5.12 -6.24
N SER A 141 -19.17 4.75 -4.96
CA SER A 141 -19.33 5.69 -3.85
C SER A 141 -18.02 6.40 -3.55
N ILE A 142 -18.10 7.70 -3.31
CA ILE A 142 -16.95 8.57 -2.98
C ILE A 142 -17.15 9.06 -1.54
N ILE A 143 -16.17 8.81 -0.68
CA ILE A 143 -16.24 9.03 0.76
C ILE A 143 -15.01 9.81 1.21
N GLU A 144 -15.18 10.86 2.01
CA GLU A 144 -14.07 11.56 2.66
C GLU A 144 -13.50 10.70 3.79
N THR A 145 -12.18 10.54 3.84
CA THR A 145 -11.51 9.73 4.85
C THR A 145 -11.47 10.54 6.15
N GLY A 146 -12.36 10.22 7.09
CA GLY A 146 -12.42 10.88 8.41
C GLY A 146 -13.83 11.30 8.82
N LYS A 147 -14.73 11.52 7.85
CA LYS A 147 -16.17 11.69 8.12
C LYS A 147 -16.88 10.35 8.00
N PHE A 148 -16.89 9.61 9.11
CA PHE A 148 -17.83 8.50 9.27
C PHE A 148 -19.13 9.08 9.83
N PHE A 149 -20.08 9.35 8.92
CA PHE A 149 -21.43 9.87 9.20
C PHE A 149 -21.50 11.33 9.65
#